data_AF-A0AAQ3XZI4-F1
#
_entry.id   AF-A0AAQ3XZI4-F1
#
_cell.length_a   1.000
_cell.length_b   1.000
_cell.length_c   1.000
_cell.angle_alpha   90.00
_cell.angle_beta   90.00
_cell.angle_gamma   90.00
#
_symmetry.space_group_name_H-M   'P 1'
#
loop_
_entity.id
_entity.type
_entity.pdbx_description
1 polymer ?
#
loop_
_entity_poly.entity_id
_entity_poly.type
_entity_poly.pdbx_seq_one_letter_code
_entity_poly.pdbx_strand_id
1 'polypeptide(L)' 'MNRTEVTTLQNRGWANEGIVFRAYTSQWLGLRRAVFRLYHEGARKHYLTGGVSERDALMRSGWRYEGITFYVDRIINI' A
#
# COMPACT_ATOMS: atom_id res chain seq x y z
N MET A 1 8.93 -2.91 13.88
CA MET A 1 9.86 -3.54 12.92
C MET A 1 10.56 -4.69 13.62
N ASN A 2 10.64 -5.87 13.01
CA ASN A 2 11.30 -7.03 13.61
C ASN A 2 12.82 -6.88 13.47
N ARG A 3 13.53 -6.68 14.57
CA ARG A 3 14.98 -6.41 14.55
C ARG A 3 15.80 -7.58 14.00
N THR A 4 15.36 -8.82 14.23
CA THR A 4 16.03 -10.04 13.75
C THR A 4 15.95 -10.18 12.23
N GLU A 5 14.78 -9.88 11.66
CA GLU A 5 14.56 -9.90 10.21
C GLU A 5 15.44 -8.86 9.52
N VAL A 6 15.51 -7.65 10.07
CA VAL A 6 16.35 -6.56 9.57
C VAL A 6 17.81 -6.96 9.51
N THR A 7 18.36 -7.46 10.62
CA THR A 7 19.77 -7.89 10.67
C THR A 7 20.03 -9.03 9.68
N THR A 8 19.09 -9.97 9.52
CA THR A 8 19.22 -11.08 8.57
C THR A 8 19.28 -10.58 7.12
N LEU A 9 18.44 -9.61 6.76
CA LEU A 9 18.42 -9.04 5.41
C LEU A 9 19.66 -8.19 5.13
N GLN A 10 20.12 -7.42 6.12
CA GLN A 10 21.37 -6.64 6.00
C GLN A 10 22.58 -7.54 5.77
N ASN A 11 22.68 -8.67 6.46
CA ASN A 11 23.74 -9.67 6.23
C ASN A 11 23.68 -10.31 4.82
N ARG A 12 22.54 -10.22 4.12
CA ARG A 12 22.35 -10.69 2.74
C ARG A 12 22.53 -9.58 1.70
N GLY A 13 23.02 -8.40 2.11
CA GLY A 13 23.31 -7.28 1.23
C GLY A 13 22.14 -6.30 1.00
N TRP A 14 21.01 -6.46 1.70
CA TRP A 14 19.89 -5.52 1.58
C TRP A 14 20.12 -4.25 2.42
N ALA A 15 19.86 -3.08 1.84
CA ALA A 15 19.89 -1.81 2.56
C ALA A 15 18.61 -1.64 3.40
N ASN A 16 18.75 -1.12 4.62
CA ASN A 16 17.62 -0.74 5.46
C ASN A 16 17.34 0.76 5.27
N GLU A 17 16.22 1.09 4.63
CA GLU A 17 15.79 2.47 4.36
C GLU A 17 15.02 3.10 5.54
N GLY A 18 14.85 2.36 6.64
CA GLY A 18 14.05 2.80 7.78
C GLY A 18 12.55 2.77 7.50
N ILE A 19 11.78 3.57 8.24
CA ILE A 19 10.33 3.63 8.09
C ILE A 19 10.00 4.61 6.95
N VAL A 20 9.65 4.06 5.79
CA VAL A 20 9.29 4.85 4.60
C VAL A 20 7.82 5.25 4.52
N PHE A 21 6.91 4.54 5.22
CA PHE A 21 5.51 4.95 5.34
C PHE A 21 4.88 4.46 6.65
N ARG A 22 3.76 5.10 7.03
CA ARG A 22 2.89 4.67 8.12
C ARG A 22 1.50 4.39 7.56
N ALA A 23 0.90 3.29 8.01
CA ALA A 23 -0.47 2.92 7.69
C ALA A 23 -1.39 3.22 8.88
N TYR A 24 -2.57 3.76 8.58
CA TYR A 24 -3.56 4.18 9.55
C TYR A 24 -4.94 3.61 9.21
N THR A 25 -5.79 3.49 10.22
CA THR A 25 -7.16 2.99 10.06
C THR A 25 -8.17 4.07 9.67
N SER A 26 -7.80 5.35 9.80
CA SER A 26 -8.69 6.47 9.50
C SER A 26 -7.98 7.59 8.73
N GLN A 27 -8.76 8.28 7.88
CA GLN A 27 -8.28 9.36 7.03
C GLN A 27 -7.84 10.60 7.81
N TRP A 28 -8.41 10.82 8.99
CA TRP A 28 -8.28 11.97 9.88
C TRP A 28 -8.19 13.33 9.15
N LEU A 29 -9.32 14.04 9.09
CA LEU A 29 -9.43 15.42 8.56
C LEU A 29 -8.82 15.61 7.15
N GLY A 30 -8.78 14.57 6.32
CA GLY A 30 -8.27 14.63 4.96
C GLY A 30 -6.74 14.73 4.83
N LEU A 31 -5.99 14.61 5.92
CA LEU A 31 -4.52 14.63 5.90
C LEU A 31 -3.91 13.33 5.38
N ARG A 32 -4.69 12.25 5.34
CA ARG A 32 -4.24 10.96 4.83
C ARG A 32 -4.97 10.57 3.54
N ARG A 33 -4.27 9.84 2.68
CA ARG A 33 -4.79 9.31 1.43
C ARG A 33 -5.22 7.86 1.62
N ALA A 34 -6.38 7.51 1.09
CA ALA A 34 -6.85 6.13 1.09
C ALA A 34 -6.00 5.26 0.15
N VAL A 35 -5.71 4.04 0.57
CA VAL A 35 -5.16 2.99 -0.27
C VAL A 35 -6.25 1.95 -0.51
N PHE A 36 -6.57 1.74 -1.77
CA PHE A 36 -7.57 0.82 -2.27
C PHE A 36 -6.95 -0.56 -2.45
N ARG A 37 -7.68 -1.61 -2.06
CA ARG A 37 -7.31 -3.00 -2.36
C ARG A 37 -8.24 -3.57 -3.41
N LEU A 38 -7.66 -4.22 -4.41
CA LEU A 38 -8.37 -4.94 -5.45
C LEU A 38 -7.84 -6.37 -5.54
N TYR A 39 -8.70 -7.30 -5.90
CA TYR A 39 -8.36 -8.71 -6.06
C TYR A 39 -8.68 -9.20 -7.47
N HIS A 40 -7.76 -9.97 -8.06
CA HIS A 40 -7.97 -10.63 -9.35
C HIS A 40 -7.96 -12.15 -9.17
N GLU A 41 -9.10 -12.79 -9.39
CA GLU A 41 -9.31 -14.23 -9.23
C GLU A 41 -8.34 -15.05 -10.11
N GLY A 42 -8.27 -14.74 -11.41
CA GLY A 42 -7.45 -15.50 -12.35
C GLY A 42 -5.94 -15.43 -12.08
N ALA A 43 -5.48 -14.36 -11.44
CA ALA A 43 -4.07 -14.17 -11.10
C ALA A 43 -3.78 -14.54 -9.64
N ARG A 44 -4.82 -14.75 -8.83
CA ARG A 44 -4.77 -14.96 -7.38
C ARG A 44 -3.92 -13.91 -6.65
N LYS A 45 -4.02 -12.65 -7.07
CA LYS A 45 -3.20 -11.54 -6.59
C LYS A 45 -4.04 -10.38 -6.09
N HIS A 46 -3.51 -9.69 -5.09
CA HIS A 46 -4.00 -8.39 -4.65
C HIS A 46 -3.20 -7.27 -5.31
N TYR A 47 -3.87 -6.18 -5.62
CA TYR A 47 -3.26 -4.93 -6.06
C TYR A 47 -3.63 -3.81 -5.08
N LEU A 48 -2.66 -2.97 -4.74
CA LEU A 48 -2.84 -1.83 -3.85
C LEU A 48 -2.58 -0.53 -4.60
N THR A 49 -3.51 0.42 -4.54
CA THR A 49 -3.36 1.72 -5.20
C THR A 49 -3.89 2.87 -4.38
N GLY A 50 -3.19 4.01 -4.38
CA GLY A 50 -3.70 5.28 -3.86
C GLY A 50 -4.36 6.18 -4.92
N GLY A 51 -4.47 5.69 -6.16
CA GLY A 51 -5.02 6.40 -7.32
C GLY A 51 -6.45 6.01 -7.60
N VAL A 52 -7.36 7.00 -7.59
CA VAL A 52 -8.78 6.78 -7.93
C VAL A 52 -8.91 6.31 -9.39
N SER A 53 -8.21 6.94 -10.32
CA SER A 53 -8.23 6.55 -11.75
C SER A 53 -7.69 5.14 -11.98
N GLU A 54 -6.64 4.73 -11.26
CA GLU A 54 -6.07 3.39 -11.37
C GLU A 54 -7.03 2.33 -10.80
N ARG A 55 -7.63 2.58 -9.63
CA ARG A 55 -8.70 1.75 -9.08
C ARG A 55 -9.82 1.56 -10.11
N ASP A 56 -10.30 2.64 -10.70
CA ASP A 56 -11.42 2.59 -11.64
C ASP A 56 -11.05 1.85 -12.94
N ALA A 57 -9.81 2.02 -13.43
CA ALA A 57 -9.30 1.28 -14.58
C ALA A 57 -9.19 -0.22 -14.30
N LEU A 58 -8.71 -0.61 -13.12
CA LEU A 58 -8.63 -2.02 -12.72
C LEU A 58 -10.01 -2.64 -12.55
N MET A 59 -10.97 -1.92 -11.96
CA MET A 59 -12.36 -2.36 -11.86
C MET A 59 -12.97 -2.62 -13.25
N ARG A 60 -12.77 -1.70 -14.21
CA ARG A 60 -13.20 -1.90 -15.61
C ARG A 60 -12.53 -3.11 -16.28
N SER A 61 -11.31 -3.45 -15.84
CA SER A 61 -10.53 -4.59 -16.32
C SER A 61 -10.85 -5.90 -15.60
N GLY A 62 -11.92 -5.94 -14.80
CA GLY A 62 -12.40 -7.16 -14.14
C GLY A 62 -11.79 -7.45 -12.76
N TRP A 63 -11.04 -6.51 -12.17
CA TRP A 63 -10.59 -6.66 -10.79
C TRP A 63 -11.73 -6.39 -9.81
N ARG A 64 -11.86 -7.21 -8.77
CA ARG A 64 -12.84 -7.02 -7.69
C ARG A 64 -12.33 -5.97 -6.72
N TYR A 65 -13.03 -4.85 -6.60
CA TYR A 65 -12.75 -3.85 -5.58
C TYR A 65 -13.16 -4.35 -4.19
N GLU A 66 -12.22 -4.33 -3.24
CA GLU A 66 -12.42 -4.82 -1.87
C GLU A 66 -12.53 -3.70 -0.84
N GLY A 67 -12.46 -2.43 -1.27
CA GLY A 67 -12.56 -1.27 -0.39
C GLY A 67 -11.23 -0.60 -0.08
N ILE A 68 -11.26 0.28 0.92
CA ILE A 68 -10.07 0.94 1.48
C ILE A 68 -9.43 -0.01 2.48
N THR A 69 -8.17 -0.35 2.29
CA THR A 69 -7.46 -1.26 3.20
C THR A 69 -6.74 -0.53 4.34
N PHE A 70 -6.22 0.67 4.08
CA PHE A 70 -5.60 1.55 5.07
C PHE A 70 -5.45 2.95 4.46
N TYR A 71 -5.06 3.91 5.30
CA TYR A 71 -4.71 5.26 4.91
C TYR A 71 -3.22 5.48 5.12
N VAL A 72 -2.60 6.29 4.28
CA VAL A 72 -1.19 6.70 4.44
C VAL A 72 -1.11 8.21 4.54
N ASP A 73 -0.08 8.72 5.19
CA ASP A 73 0.17 10.16 5.20
C ASP A 73 0.22 10.68 3.76
N ARG A 74 -0.39 11.84 3.52
CA ARG A 74 -0.28 12.50 2.22
C ARG A 74 1.20 12.85 2.04
N ILE A 75 1.91 12.04 1.25
CA ILE A 75 3.26 12.40 0.81
C ILE A 75 3.09 13.64 -0.07
N ILE A 76 3.38 14.81 0.49
CA ILE A 76 3.71 16.00 -0.29
C ILE A 76 5.16 15.73 -0.69
N ASN A 77 5.38 15.39 -1.96
CA ASN A 77 6.73 15.15 -2.46
C ASN A 77 7.60 16.39 -2.17
N ILE A 78 8.79 16.14 -1.64
CA ILE A 78 9.97 17.03 -1.72
C ILE A 78 10.32 17.23 -3.20
#